data_AF-A0A937K1H9-F1
#
_entry.id   AF-A0A937K1H9-F1
#
_cell.length_a   1.000
_cell.length_b   1.000
_cell.length_c   1.000
_cell.angle_alpha   90.00
_cell.angle_beta   90.00
_cell.angle_gamma   90.00
#
_symmetry.space_group_name_H-M   'P 1'
#
loop_
_entity.id
_entity.type
_entity.pdbx_description
1 polymer ?
#
loop_
_entity_poly.entity_id
_entity_poly.type
_entity_poly.pdbx_seq_one_letter_code
_entity_poly.pdbx_strand_id
1 'polypeptide(L)'
;MDQNKAYSLLNRQLTDILANAERIIKGSDSTEEVETFARYSTELKRFVNERIENKDFVQMTNDIPTIEYKRMRIQLWHYFIWPSWFLIIYKNYYIKLRTIEQIQLARSKYASLQVLTKSQIN
;
A
#
# COMPACT_ATOMS: atom_id res chain seq x y z
N MET A 1 -5.19 -0.18 -26.47
CA MET A 1 -6.27 -0.40 -25.48
C MET A 1 -7.05 0.88 -25.41
N ASP A 2 -8.37 0.87 -25.32
CA ASP A 2 -9.13 2.11 -25.15
C ASP A 2 -8.71 2.79 -23.83
N GLN A 3 -8.14 3.98 -23.92
CA GLN A 3 -7.63 4.74 -22.77
C GLN A 3 -8.76 5.04 -21.78
N ASN A 4 -9.99 5.25 -22.24
CA ASN A 4 -11.15 5.45 -21.35
C ASN A 4 -11.43 4.21 -20.50
N LYS A 5 -11.28 3.03 -21.09
CA LYS A 5 -11.39 1.75 -20.36
C LYS A 5 -10.25 1.59 -19.36
N ALA A 6 -9.03 2.02 -19.71
CA ALA A 6 -7.88 2.01 -18.81
C ALA A 6 -8.14 2.89 -17.57
N TYR A 7 -8.62 4.12 -17.77
CA TYR A 7 -8.94 5.06 -16.70
C TYR A 7 -10.10 4.56 -15.83
N SER A 8 -11.15 3.98 -16.43
CA SER A 8 -12.26 3.39 -15.67
C SER A 8 -11.79 2.26 -14.74
N LEU A 9 -10.94 1.35 -15.26
CA LEU A 9 -10.34 0.28 -14.46
C LEU A 9 -9.43 0.84 -13.36
N LEU A 10 -8.62 1.85 -13.67
CA LEU A 10 -7.75 2.53 -12.71
C LEU A 10 -8.57 3.15 -11.58
N ASN A 11 -9.66 3.87 -11.88
CA ASN A 11 -10.50 4.51 -10.87
C ASN A 11 -11.14 3.48 -9.93
N ARG A 12 -11.55 2.31 -10.45
CA ARG A 12 -12.02 1.20 -9.62
C ARG A 12 -10.91 0.70 -8.69
N GLN A 13 -9.73 0.39 -9.23
CA GLN A 13 -8.60 -0.10 -8.44
C GLN A 13 -8.15 0.92 -7.37
N LEU A 14 -8.20 2.22 -7.69
CA LEU A 14 -7.93 3.30 -6.75
C LEU A 14 -8.97 3.36 -5.63
N THR A 15 -10.24 3.09 -5.93
CA THR A 15 -11.28 3.02 -4.89
C THR A 15 -11.00 1.86 -3.93
N ASP A 16 -10.66 0.69 -4.49
CA ASP A 16 -10.38 -0.51 -3.71
C ASP A 16 -9.16 -0.34 -2.80
N ILE A 17 -8.05 0.23 -3.33
CA ILE A 17 -6.82 0.44 -2.54
C ILE A 17 -7.03 1.49 -1.44
N LEU A 18 -7.81 2.55 -1.71
CA LEU A 18 -8.12 3.58 -0.72
C LEU A 18 -9.01 3.03 0.40
N ALA A 19 -10.01 2.21 0.07
CA ALA A 19 -10.82 1.52 1.06
C ALA A 19 -9.97 0.58 1.92
N ASN A 20 -9.03 -0.16 1.29
CA ASN A 20 -8.14 -1.03 2.03
C ASN A 20 -7.20 -0.26 2.98
N ALA A 21 -6.58 0.83 2.51
CA ALA A 21 -5.76 1.70 3.34
C ALA A 21 -6.53 2.22 4.57
N GLU A 22 -7.77 2.65 4.36
CA GLU A 22 -8.62 3.20 5.41
C GLU A 22 -8.92 2.14 6.50
N ARG A 23 -9.19 0.89 6.09
CA ARG A 23 -9.39 -0.22 7.05
C ARG A 23 -8.13 -0.46 7.89
N ILE A 24 -6.95 -0.47 7.27
CA ILE A 24 -5.67 -0.67 7.97
C ILE A 24 -5.42 0.46 8.96
N ILE A 25 -5.60 1.71 8.54
CA ILE A 25 -5.37 2.91 9.38
C ILE A 25 -6.34 2.96 10.57
N LYS A 26 -7.60 2.53 10.38
CA LYS A 26 -8.64 2.53 11.44
C LYS A 26 -8.54 1.35 12.42
N GLY A 27 -7.56 0.45 12.27
CA GLY A 27 -7.30 -0.62 13.22
C GLY A 27 -7.63 -2.03 12.76
N SER A 28 -8.02 -2.24 11.49
CA SER A 28 -7.98 -3.56 10.85
C SER A 28 -6.56 -3.83 10.32
N ASP A 29 -5.58 -3.73 11.21
CA ASP A 29 -4.14 -3.72 10.91
C ASP A 29 -3.51 -5.12 10.96
N SER A 30 -4.30 -6.13 10.56
CA SER A 30 -3.79 -7.50 10.48
C SER A 30 -2.59 -7.53 9.53
N THR A 31 -1.59 -8.34 9.89
CA THR A 31 -0.40 -8.58 9.07
C THR A 31 -0.78 -8.91 7.62
N GLU A 32 -1.85 -9.68 7.43
CA GLU A 32 -2.35 -10.10 6.12
C GLU A 32 -2.95 -8.95 5.29
N GLU A 33 -3.69 -8.03 5.92
CA GLU A 33 -4.23 -6.84 5.24
C GLU A 33 -3.09 -5.92 4.78
N VAL A 34 -2.06 -5.74 5.62
CA VAL A 34 -0.86 -4.95 5.29
C VAL A 34 -0.08 -5.58 4.12
N GLU A 35 0.13 -6.90 4.14
CA GLU A 35 0.78 -7.62 3.03
C GLU A 35 -0.04 -7.54 1.74
N THR A 36 -1.37 -7.64 1.86
CA THR A 36 -2.29 -7.51 0.72
C THR A 36 -2.25 -6.11 0.14
N PHE A 37 -2.22 -5.07 0.98
CA PHE A 37 -2.04 -3.69 0.55
C PHE A 37 -0.72 -3.48 -0.20
N ALA A 38 0.39 -3.97 0.34
CA ALA A 38 1.71 -3.85 -0.27
C ALA A 38 1.78 -4.50 -1.67
N ARG A 39 1.24 -5.72 -1.79
CA ARG A 39 1.13 -6.44 -3.07
C ARG A 39 0.26 -5.67 -4.05
N TYR A 40 -0.93 -5.26 -3.63
CA TYR A 40 -1.87 -4.56 -4.49
C TYR A 40 -1.35 -3.19 -4.95
N SER A 41 -0.67 -2.46 -4.07
CA SER A 41 0.03 -1.21 -4.39
C SER A 41 1.07 -1.40 -5.50
N THR A 42 1.86 -2.47 -5.41
CA THR A 42 2.88 -2.81 -6.42
C THR A 42 2.24 -3.17 -7.76
N GLU A 43 1.17 -3.96 -7.75
CA GLU A 43 0.43 -4.32 -8.96
C GLU A 43 -0.22 -3.11 -9.63
N LEU A 44 -0.79 -2.20 -8.84
CA LEU A 44 -1.40 -0.96 -9.32
C LEU A 44 -0.35 -0.05 -9.97
N LYS A 45 0.82 0.11 -9.34
CA LYS A 45 1.94 0.84 -9.93
C LYS A 45 2.35 0.27 -11.28
N ARG A 46 2.48 -1.06 -11.37
CA ARG A 46 2.79 -1.76 -12.63
C ARG A 46 1.70 -1.52 -13.67
N PHE A 47 0.43 -1.62 -13.30
CA PHE A 47 -0.69 -1.36 -14.21
C PHE A 47 -0.62 0.04 -14.81
N VAL A 48 -0.40 1.08 -13.99
CA VAL A 48 -0.28 2.46 -14.48
C VAL A 48 0.88 2.57 -15.47
N ASN A 49 2.05 2.04 -15.12
CA ASN A 49 3.25 2.10 -15.98
C ASN A 49 3.09 1.34 -17.32
N GLU A 50 2.31 0.26 -17.34
CA GLU A 50 2.11 -0.57 -18.54
C GLU A 50 0.94 -0.10 -19.42
N ARG A 51 -0.06 0.59 -18.84
CA ARG A 51 -1.36 0.81 -19.50
C ARG A 51 -1.75 2.27 -19.66
N ILE A 52 -1.17 3.19 -18.90
CA ILE A 52 -1.50 4.61 -18.96
C ILE A 52 -0.38 5.33 -19.70
N GLU A 53 -0.72 5.99 -20.81
CA GLU A 53 0.25 6.70 -21.65
C GLU A 53 0.63 8.09 -21.09
N ASN A 54 -0.24 8.65 -20.25
CA ASN A 54 -0.02 9.98 -19.68
C ASN A 54 1.14 9.93 -18.65
N LYS A 55 2.19 10.71 -18.95
CA LYS A 55 3.42 10.78 -18.13
C LYS A 55 3.17 11.33 -16.72
N ASP A 56 2.18 12.19 -16.53
CA ASP A 56 1.85 12.77 -15.23
C ASP A 56 1.38 11.67 -14.26
N PHE A 57 0.57 10.72 -14.75
CA PHE A 57 0.12 9.57 -13.97
C PHE A 57 1.28 8.67 -13.56
N VAL A 58 2.20 8.41 -14.50
CA VAL A 58 3.40 7.61 -14.25
C VAL A 58 4.28 8.28 -13.19
N GLN A 59 4.49 9.59 -13.29
CA GLN A 59 5.27 10.35 -12.32
C GLN A 59 4.62 10.32 -10.93
N MET A 60 3.33 10.67 -10.83
CA MET A 60 2.59 10.64 -9.55
C MET A 60 2.61 9.25 -8.92
N THR A 61 2.55 8.20 -9.75
CA THR A 61 2.58 6.81 -9.29
C THR A 61 3.96 6.40 -8.79
N ASN A 62 5.03 6.84 -9.45
CA ASN A 62 6.40 6.60 -9.02
C ASN A 62 6.72 7.29 -7.69
N ASP A 63 6.07 8.43 -7.41
CA ASP A 63 6.21 9.13 -6.14
C ASP A 63 5.57 8.37 -4.96
N ILE A 64 4.67 7.42 -5.21
CA ILE A 64 4.03 6.62 -4.14
C ILE A 64 5.09 5.74 -3.48
N PRO A 65 5.22 5.71 -2.14
CA PRO A 65 6.22 4.86 -1.49
C PRO A 65 5.91 3.37 -1.77
N THR A 66 6.94 2.60 -2.10
CA THR A 66 6.82 1.14 -2.13
C THR A 66 6.86 0.62 -0.70
N ILE A 67 5.82 -0.10 -0.30
CA ILE A 67 5.69 -0.59 1.05
C ILE A 67 6.21 -2.03 1.09
N GLU A 68 7.26 -2.25 1.85
CA GLU A 68 7.82 -3.56 2.11
C GLU A 68 7.53 -3.95 3.55
N TYR A 69 6.52 -4.80 3.75
CA TYR A 69 6.22 -5.34 5.06
C TYR A 69 6.71 -6.79 5.15
N LYS A 70 7.70 -7.03 6.03
CA LYS A 70 8.18 -8.37 6.39
C LYS A 70 8.10 -8.53 7.89
N ARG A 71 7.13 -9.33 8.38
CA ARG A 71 7.04 -9.67 9.80
C ARG A 71 8.21 -10.56 10.20
N MET A 72 8.89 -10.25 11.31
CA MET A 72 9.83 -11.18 11.91
C MET A 72 9.07 -12.31 12.59
N ARG A 73 9.28 -13.55 12.14
CA ARG A 73 8.69 -14.74 12.75
C ARG A 73 9.38 -15.03 14.08
N ILE A 74 8.62 -15.07 15.16
CA ILE A 74 9.13 -15.51 16.47
C ILE A 74 9.27 -17.02 16.41
N GLN A 75 10.50 -17.51 16.40
CA GLN A 75 10.78 -18.95 16.55
C GLN A 75 10.68 -19.37 18.02
N LEU A 76 10.31 -20.64 18.26
CA LEU A 76 10.08 -21.24 19.60
C LEU A 76 11.23 -21.03 20.60
N TRP A 77 12.49 -21.07 20.13
CA TRP A 77 13.66 -20.86 20.99
C TRP A 77 13.77 -19.45 21.61
N HIS A 78 13.15 -18.42 21.02
CA HIS A 78 13.19 -17.05 21.55
C HIS A 78 12.43 -16.91 22.87
N TYR A 79 11.49 -17.82 23.15
CA TYR A 79 10.76 -17.85 24.42
C TYR A 79 11.65 -18.28 25.60
N PHE A 80 12.75 -18.99 25.34
CA PHE A 80 13.68 -19.45 26.38
C PHE A 80 14.76 -18.39 26.71
N ILE A 81 14.89 -17.35 25.88
CA ILE A 81 15.85 -16.25 26.08
C ILE A 81 15.06 -14.97 26.35
N TRP A 82 14.68 -14.76 27.61
CA TRP A 82 13.73 -13.74 28.06
C TRP A 82 14.01 -12.30 27.53
N PRO A 83 15.26 -11.80 27.45
CA PRO A 83 15.54 -10.47 26.90
C PRO A 83 15.31 -10.36 25.38
N SER A 84 15.55 -11.46 24.64
CA SER A 84 15.46 -11.46 23.16
C SER A 84 14.02 -11.32 22.67
N TRP A 85 13.07 -11.89 23.41
CA TRP A 85 11.64 -11.84 23.09
C TRP A 85 11.08 -10.42 23.12
N PHE A 86 11.40 -9.64 24.16
CA PHE A 86 11.00 -8.23 24.27
C PHE A 86 11.55 -7.38 23.11
N LEU A 87 12.80 -7.60 22.71
CA LEU A 87 13.41 -6.90 21.56
C LEU A 87 12.68 -7.20 20.25
N ILE A 88 12.26 -8.45 20.04
CA ILE A 88 11.52 -8.86 18.84
C ILE A 88 10.12 -8.24 18.81
N ILE A 89 9.42 -8.22 19.95
CA ILE A 89 8.10 -7.57 20.06
C ILE A 89 8.22 -6.07 19.79
N TYR A 90 9.17 -5.40 20.45
CA TYR A 90 9.39 -3.96 20.28
C TYR A 90 9.71 -3.60 18.82
N LYS A 91 10.60 -4.38 18.19
CA LYS A 91 10.95 -4.17 16.78
C LYS A 91 9.77 -4.42 15.85
N ASN A 92 8.96 -5.46 16.09
CA ASN A 92 7.74 -5.71 15.30
C ASN A 92 6.71 -4.57 15.45
N TYR A 93 6.55 -4.02 16.66
CA TYR A 93 5.68 -2.87 16.91
C TYR A 93 6.16 -1.62 16.14
N TYR A 94 7.45 -1.33 16.20
CA TYR A 94 8.02 -0.19 15.48
C TYR A 94 7.93 -0.31 13.96
N ILE A 95 8.20 -1.52 13.41
CA ILE A 95 8.02 -1.80 11.98
C ILE A 95 6.55 -1.56 11.58
N LYS A 96 5.61 -2.00 12.42
CA LYS A 96 4.17 -1.80 12.18
C LYS A 96 3.81 -0.32 12.12
N LEU A 97 4.24 0.48 13.10
CA LEU A 97 4.00 1.93 13.11
C LEU A 97 4.53 2.61 11.84
N ARG A 98 5.79 2.35 11.47
CA ARG A 98 6.36 2.90 10.24
C ARG A 98 5.61 2.47 8.99
N THR A 99 5.12 1.24 8.96
CA THR A 99 4.37 0.73 7.81
C THR A 99 3.01 1.44 7.70
N ILE A 100 2.33 1.69 8.81
CA ILE A 100 1.08 2.45 8.84
C ILE A 100 1.31 3.88 8.36
N GLU A 101 2.38 4.54 8.80
CA GLU A 101 2.75 5.88 8.31
C GLU A 101 2.96 5.89 6.79
N GLN A 102 3.67 4.89 6.25
CA GLN A 102 3.87 4.75 4.81
C GLN A 102 2.55 4.50 4.07
N ILE A 103 1.65 3.68 4.62
CA ILE A 103 0.31 3.45 4.06
C ILE A 103 -0.51 4.74 4.05
N GLN A 104 -0.42 5.55 5.10
CA GLN A 104 -1.11 6.84 5.17
C GLN A 104 -0.59 7.81 4.10
N LEU A 105 0.73 7.88 3.89
CA LEU A 105 1.33 8.66 2.82
C LEU A 105 0.91 8.15 1.43
N ALA A 106 0.93 6.83 1.23
CA ALA A 106 0.50 6.20 -0.02
C ALA A 106 -0.98 6.50 -0.30
N ARG A 107 -1.85 6.39 0.70
CA ARG A 107 -3.28 6.74 0.61
C ARG A 107 -3.47 8.16 0.11
N SER A 108 -2.78 9.15 0.69
CA SER A 108 -2.89 10.54 0.26
C SER A 108 -2.53 10.70 -1.22
N LYS A 109 -1.45 10.05 -1.68
CA LYS A 109 -1.03 10.11 -3.08
C LYS A 109 -2.00 9.38 -4.03
N TYR A 110 -2.52 8.22 -3.62
CA TYR A 110 -3.57 7.51 -4.37
C TYR A 110 -4.86 8.32 -4.48
N ALA A 111 -5.23 9.06 -3.42
CA ALA A 111 -6.40 9.94 -3.45
C ALA A 111 -6.22 11.07 -4.47
N SER A 112 -5.04 11.71 -4.52
CA SER A 112 -4.69 12.69 -5.55
C SER A 112 -4.76 12.10 -6.96
N LEU A 113 -4.23 10.89 -7.15
CA LEU A 113 -4.29 10.18 -8.43
C LEU A 113 -5.74 9.87 -8.84
N GLN A 114 -6.62 9.53 -7.89
CA GLN A 114 -8.03 9.24 -8.15
C GLN A 114 -8.79 10.48 -8.63
N VAL A 115 -8.54 11.64 -8.03
CA VAL A 115 -9.15 12.91 -8.46
C VAL A 115 -8.79 13.19 -9.92
N LEU A 116 -7.52 13.01 -10.28
CA LEU A 116 -7.04 13.21 -11.65
C LEU A 116 -7.56 12.15 -12.62
N THR A 117 -7.72 10.89 -12.17
CA THR A 117 -8.33 9.83 -12.98
C THR A 117 -9.78 10.14 -13.31
N LYS A 118 -10.56 10.66 -12.36
CA LYS A 118 -11.96 11.03 -12.58
C LYS A 118 -12.14 12.13 -13.63
N SER A 119 -11.18 13.07 -13.74
CA SER A 119 -11.23 14.11 -14.77
C SER A 119 -10.92 13.61 -16.19
N GLN A 120 -10.42 12.38 -16.34
CA GLN A 120 -10.19 11.75 -17.66
C GLN A 120 -11.36 10.86 -18.09
N ILE A 121 -12.28 10.55 -17.17
CA ILE A 121 -13.46 9.71 -17.42
C ILE A 121 -14.69 10.58 -17.73
N ASN A 122 -14.75 11.79 -17.16
CA ASN A 122 -15.75 12.82 -17.43
C ASN A 122 -15.38 13.63 -18.67
#